data_AF-A0A940BNN2-F1
#
_entry.id   AF-A0A940BNN2-F1
#
_cell.length_a   1.000
_cell.length_b   1.000
_cell.length_c   1.000
_cell.angle_alpha   90.00
_cell.angle_beta   90.00
_cell.angle_gamma   90.00
#
_symmetry.space_group_name_H-M   'P 1'
#
loop_
_entity.id
_entity.type
_entity.pdbx_description
1 polymer ?
#
loop_
_entity_poly.entity_id
_entity_poly.type
_entity_poly.pdbx_seq_one_letter_code
_entity_poly.pdbx_strand_id
1 'polypeptide(L)'
;MAYSPTEVNEAYWRKLTEAASKSLQAKMRILDNCTDFHRDDSFLGNKAPNHMMYKLETLYSKDGHRAYEFLIEYDIWQPTVGIYYGCKGLILKGNVDEEIAIFDDEWNHIINEVLYVLNNIFPDKDFTHRFKPTDNANDNTYWPFWISLYEDENIIEVGARATMVIRNIYQKFLNGETFKQHIIEEKKIKTNTAFTNDAYNEFVESLKSNDNYKSFRDFQEYLLNNDLLEENDIYEKGWTVKMSNLKFAFLWAEFCDYIGLIKLDKRDKDKVHVPWQHITKIFVNKEGEPFNDNLKKQYSNPTGTEYDKEKAKKHYRKKAKETLIKLFEPK
;
A
#
# COMPACT_ATOMS: atom_id res chain seq x y z
N MET A 1 9.25 20.93 -27.17
CA MET A 1 8.29 21.90 -27.73
C MET A 1 7.55 22.53 -26.57
N ALA A 2 7.72 23.84 -26.34
CA ALA A 2 6.97 24.57 -25.31
C ALA A 2 5.54 24.79 -25.82
N TYR A 3 4.57 24.20 -25.13
CA TYR A 3 3.15 24.34 -25.46
C TYR A 3 2.68 25.73 -25.00
N SER A 4 2.17 26.56 -25.93
CA SER A 4 1.53 27.83 -25.58
C SER A 4 0.03 27.60 -25.42
N PRO A 5 -0.55 27.77 -24.22
CA PRO A 5 -1.98 27.52 -24.00
C PRO A 5 -2.85 28.57 -24.72
N THR A 6 -3.91 28.12 -25.40
CA THR A 6 -5.04 28.97 -25.77
C THR A 6 -6.05 29.04 -24.62
N GLU A 7 -6.91 30.07 -24.55
CA GLU A 7 -7.91 30.21 -23.47
C GLU A 7 -8.85 29.00 -23.32
N VAL A 8 -9.21 28.34 -24.43
CA VAL A 8 -10.01 27.10 -24.43
C VAL A 8 -9.24 25.92 -23.85
N ASN A 9 -7.94 25.82 -24.16
CA ASN A 9 -7.07 24.81 -23.57
C ASN A 9 -6.89 25.08 -22.08
N GLU A 10 -6.74 26.34 -21.67
CA GLU A 10 -6.61 26.71 -20.26
C GLU A 10 -7.85 26.31 -19.46
N ALA A 11 -9.06 26.68 -19.88
CA ALA A 11 -10.29 26.30 -19.18
C ALA A 11 -10.48 24.77 -19.07
N TYR A 12 -10.11 24.02 -20.12
CA TYR A 12 -10.16 22.55 -20.12
C TYR A 12 -9.11 21.95 -19.18
N TRP A 13 -7.87 22.46 -19.21
CA TRP A 13 -6.79 22.08 -18.30
C TRP A 13 -7.18 22.36 -16.85
N ARG A 14 -7.71 23.56 -16.53
CA ARG A 14 -8.19 23.90 -15.18
C ARG A 14 -9.25 22.92 -14.70
N LYS A 15 -10.24 22.58 -15.55
CA LYS A 15 -11.30 21.64 -15.19
C LYS A 15 -10.77 20.23 -14.86
N LEU A 16 -9.83 19.72 -15.66
CA LEU A 16 -9.23 18.41 -15.43
C LEU A 16 -8.31 18.42 -14.19
N THR A 17 -7.50 19.46 -14.05
CA THR A 17 -6.62 19.68 -12.90
C THR A 17 -7.41 19.80 -11.60
N GLU A 18 -8.49 20.57 -11.58
CA GLU A 18 -9.38 20.70 -10.42
C GLU A 18 -10.03 19.35 -10.06
N ALA A 19 -10.52 18.60 -11.06
CA ALA A 19 -11.13 17.30 -10.81
C ALA A 19 -10.13 16.29 -10.23
N ALA A 20 -8.91 16.22 -10.80
CA ALA A 20 -7.83 15.39 -10.29
C ALA A 20 -7.36 15.84 -8.89
N SER A 21 -7.35 17.15 -8.64
CA SER A 21 -6.89 17.72 -7.39
C SER A 21 -7.85 17.52 -6.22
N LYS A 22 -9.15 17.29 -6.45
CA LYS A 22 -10.16 17.18 -5.37
C LYS A 22 -9.81 16.12 -4.33
N SER A 23 -9.39 14.93 -4.76
CA SER A 23 -9.03 13.84 -3.85
C SER A 23 -7.78 14.18 -3.04
N LEU A 24 -6.77 14.78 -3.67
CA LEU A 24 -5.53 15.20 -3.02
C LEU A 24 -5.76 16.34 -2.02
N GLN A 25 -6.58 17.34 -2.36
CA GLN A 25 -6.98 18.39 -1.42
C GLN A 25 -7.74 17.82 -0.22
N ALA A 26 -8.66 16.87 -0.44
CA ALA A 26 -9.37 16.21 0.64
C ALA A 26 -8.41 15.42 1.55
N LYS A 27 -7.42 14.72 0.96
CA LYS A 27 -6.36 14.02 1.68
C LYS A 27 -5.51 14.99 2.50
N MET A 28 -5.12 16.15 1.94
CA MET A 28 -4.40 17.20 2.65
C MET A 28 -5.18 17.74 3.85
N ARG A 29 -6.50 17.98 3.71
CA ARG A 29 -7.37 18.47 4.80
C ARG A 29 -7.52 17.51 5.98
N ILE A 30 -7.08 16.25 5.87
CA ILE A 30 -7.00 15.36 7.04
C ILE A 30 -6.06 15.95 8.09
N LEU A 31 -5.02 16.68 7.67
CA LEU A 31 -4.05 17.35 8.55
C LEU A 31 -4.63 18.53 9.33
N ASP A 32 -5.81 19.07 8.95
CA ASP A 32 -6.51 20.10 9.74
C ASP A 32 -6.81 19.63 11.18
N ASN A 33 -6.87 18.31 11.39
CA ASN A 33 -7.12 17.70 12.70
C ASN A 33 -5.84 17.23 13.42
N CYS A 34 -4.66 17.50 12.86
CA CYS A 34 -3.39 17.10 13.45
C CYS A 34 -2.80 18.25 14.27
N THR A 35 -2.70 18.09 15.58
CA THR A 35 -2.31 19.18 16.51
C THR A 35 -0.89 19.68 16.32
N ASP A 36 0.02 18.83 15.81
CA ASP A 36 1.43 19.19 15.63
C ASP A 36 1.66 20.01 14.35
N PHE A 37 0.72 19.95 13.41
CA PHE A 37 0.80 20.65 12.14
C PHE A 37 -0.09 21.89 12.13
N HIS A 38 0.39 22.95 11.50
CA HIS A 38 -0.41 24.13 11.21
C HIS A 38 -0.40 24.42 9.72
N ARG A 39 -1.52 24.91 9.21
CA ARG A 39 -1.62 25.30 7.81
C ARG A 39 -0.96 26.67 7.60
N ASP A 40 0.05 26.70 6.74
CA ASP A 40 0.74 27.92 6.35
C ASP A 40 1.22 27.81 4.90
N ASP A 41 0.41 28.34 3.98
CA ASP A 41 0.63 28.30 2.53
C ASP A 41 1.61 29.42 2.07
N SER A 42 2.69 29.66 2.81
CA SER A 42 3.66 30.73 2.54
C SER A 42 5.11 30.30 2.73
N PHE A 43 6.07 31.01 2.14
CA PHE A 43 7.51 30.87 2.43
C PHE A 43 8.12 32.25 2.61
N LEU A 44 8.94 32.45 3.64
CA LEU A 44 9.56 33.75 3.94
C LEU A 44 8.52 34.91 4.02
N GLY A 45 7.29 34.61 4.46
CA GLY A 45 6.17 35.56 4.51
C GLY A 45 5.47 35.82 3.16
N ASN A 46 5.97 35.26 2.06
CA ASN A 46 5.35 35.36 0.74
C ASN A 46 4.35 34.22 0.54
N LYS A 47 3.10 34.55 0.22
CA LYS A 47 2.08 33.54 -0.06
C LYS A 47 2.42 32.75 -1.33
N ALA A 48 2.24 31.44 -1.26
CA ALA A 48 2.28 30.52 -2.39
C ALA A 48 0.83 30.09 -2.70
N PRO A 49 0.05 30.89 -3.46
CA PRO A 49 -1.42 30.77 -3.55
C PRO A 49 -1.91 29.44 -4.15
N ASN A 50 -1.00 28.75 -4.83
CA ASN A 50 -1.23 27.50 -5.53
C ASN A 50 -0.92 26.28 -4.68
N HIS A 51 -0.40 26.48 -3.47
CA HIS A 51 0.09 25.41 -2.64
C HIS A 51 -0.81 25.25 -1.41
N MET A 52 -0.97 24.00 -0.98
CA MET A 52 -1.45 23.66 0.35
C MET A 52 -0.28 23.11 1.14
N MET A 53 0.01 23.72 2.28
CA MET A 53 1.14 23.35 3.13
C MET A 53 0.71 23.20 4.57
N TYR A 54 1.13 22.09 5.17
CA TYR A 54 1.04 21.89 6.60
C TYR A 54 2.45 21.77 7.13
N LYS A 55 2.81 22.67 8.03
CA LYS A 55 4.15 22.78 8.58
C LYS A 55 4.19 22.37 10.04
N LEU A 56 5.29 21.77 10.43
CA LEU A 56 5.69 21.66 11.84
C LEU A 56 6.34 22.97 12.30
N GLU A 57 6.58 23.10 13.60
CA GLU A 57 7.37 24.20 14.15
C GLU A 57 8.78 24.24 13.52
N THR A 58 9.13 25.40 12.98
CA THR A 58 10.39 25.69 12.30
C THR A 58 11.59 25.54 13.22
N LEU A 59 12.66 24.91 12.74
CA LEU A 59 13.96 24.88 13.41
C LEU A 59 14.87 25.97 12.85
N TYR A 60 15.85 26.40 13.65
CA TYR A 60 16.82 27.43 13.25
C TYR A 60 18.24 26.95 13.51
N SER A 61 19.15 27.30 12.61
CA SER A 61 20.57 27.09 12.82
C SER A 61 21.10 27.98 13.95
N LYS A 62 22.19 27.56 14.61
CA LYS A 62 22.78 28.32 15.72
C LYS A 62 23.30 29.71 15.31
N ASP A 63 23.76 29.85 14.08
CA ASP A 63 24.20 31.12 13.49
C ASP A 63 23.01 32.02 13.06
N GLY A 64 21.79 31.49 13.04
CA GLY A 64 20.58 32.20 12.63
C GLY A 64 20.52 32.51 11.12
N HIS A 65 21.34 31.87 10.29
CA HIS A 65 21.34 32.04 8.84
C HIS A 65 20.31 31.16 8.14
N ARG A 66 19.97 30.02 8.73
CA ARG A 66 19.10 29.00 8.12
C ARG A 66 17.90 28.71 9.01
N ALA A 67 16.75 28.56 8.37
CA ALA A 67 15.56 27.97 8.97
C ALA A 67 15.18 26.68 8.23
N TYR A 68 14.62 25.72 8.95
CA TYR A 68 14.27 24.40 8.44
C TYR A 68 12.77 24.21 8.66
N GLU A 69 12.00 24.29 7.59
CA GLU A 69 10.56 24.04 7.60
C GLU A 69 10.31 22.59 7.21
N PHE A 70 9.84 21.79 8.16
CA PHE A 70 9.40 20.42 7.90
C PHE A 70 7.92 20.47 7.56
N LEU A 71 7.57 20.05 6.36
CA LEU A 71 6.22 20.23 5.84
C LEU A 71 5.73 19.08 4.97
N ILE A 72 4.41 19.03 4.83
CA ILE A 72 3.71 18.29 3.79
C ILE A 72 3.11 19.32 2.84
N GLU A 73 3.41 19.20 1.56
CA GLU A 73 3.08 20.16 0.52
C GLU A 73 2.34 19.52 -0.65
N TYR A 74 1.45 20.29 -1.27
CA TYR A 74 0.75 19.93 -2.49
C TYR A 74 0.48 21.16 -3.35
N ASP A 75 0.96 21.18 -4.60
CA ASP A 75 0.60 22.19 -5.60
C ASP A 75 -0.72 21.81 -6.29
N ILE A 76 -1.77 22.58 -6.05
CA ILE A 76 -3.13 22.32 -6.55
C ILE A 76 -3.24 22.40 -8.07
N TRP A 77 -2.29 23.06 -8.74
CA TRP A 77 -2.25 23.18 -10.19
C TRP A 77 -1.40 22.11 -10.86
N GLN A 78 -0.61 21.36 -10.09
CA GLN A 78 0.24 20.26 -10.57
C GLN A 78 -0.09 18.94 -9.87
N PRO A 79 -1.31 18.40 -10.03
CA PRO A 79 -1.75 17.17 -9.38
C PRO A 79 -0.85 15.97 -9.71
N THR A 80 -0.16 16.01 -10.86
CA THR A 80 0.80 14.98 -11.28
C THR A 80 2.05 14.89 -10.41
N VAL A 81 2.40 15.95 -9.69
CA VAL A 81 3.50 15.92 -8.70
C VAL A 81 3.08 15.16 -7.44
N GLY A 82 1.77 15.17 -7.14
CA GLY A 82 1.19 14.54 -5.97
C GLY A 82 1.52 15.29 -4.68
N ILE A 83 1.17 14.68 -3.54
CA ILE A 83 1.53 15.18 -2.21
C ILE A 83 2.96 14.74 -1.91
N TYR A 84 3.79 15.65 -1.42
CA TYR A 84 5.14 15.35 -0.99
C TYR A 84 5.43 15.96 0.37
N TYR A 85 6.46 15.46 1.04
CA TYR A 85 6.85 15.91 2.37
C TYR A 85 8.37 15.87 2.51
N GLY A 86 8.90 16.67 3.42
CA GLY A 86 10.33 16.74 3.67
C GLY A 86 10.73 17.98 4.43
N CYS A 87 11.94 18.47 4.15
CA CYS A 87 12.48 19.68 4.73
C CYS A 87 12.71 20.72 3.63
N LYS A 88 12.13 21.90 3.79
CA LYS A 88 12.50 23.08 3.00
C LYS A 88 13.38 23.99 3.84
N GLY A 89 14.62 24.15 3.41
CA GLY A 89 15.56 25.10 3.94
C GLY A 89 15.24 26.52 3.46
N LEU A 90 15.24 27.48 4.38
CA LEU A 90 15.09 28.89 4.11
C LEU A 90 16.40 29.61 4.47
N ILE A 91 16.94 30.37 3.53
CA ILE A 91 18.17 31.14 3.68
C ILE A 91 17.78 32.54 4.14
N LEU A 92 18.00 32.82 5.42
CA LEU A 92 17.64 34.08 6.06
C LEU A 92 18.74 35.14 5.89
N LYS A 93 20.01 34.70 5.89
CA LYS A 93 21.23 35.51 5.76
C LYS A 93 22.33 34.65 5.14
N GLY A 94 23.43 35.29 4.72
CA GLY A 94 24.59 34.61 4.16
C GLY A 94 24.57 34.54 2.63
N ASN A 95 25.59 33.89 2.07
CA ASN A 95 25.68 33.63 0.63
C ASN A 95 24.87 32.38 0.29
N VAL A 96 23.97 32.47 -0.70
CA VAL A 96 23.05 31.38 -1.04
C VAL A 96 23.75 30.05 -1.32
N ASP A 97 24.83 30.06 -2.10
CA ASP A 97 25.53 28.83 -2.50
C ASP A 97 26.26 28.18 -1.32
N GLU A 98 26.84 29.00 -0.44
CA GLU A 98 27.48 28.53 0.79
C GLU A 98 26.45 27.89 1.74
N GLU A 99 25.29 28.54 1.90
CA GLU A 99 24.23 28.05 2.79
C GLU A 99 23.57 26.76 2.25
N ILE A 100 23.45 26.60 0.93
CA ILE A 100 23.03 25.36 0.28
C ILE A 100 24.02 24.22 0.56
N ALA A 101 25.32 24.48 0.42
CA ALA A 101 26.34 23.48 0.72
C ALA A 101 26.29 23.02 2.18
N ILE A 102 25.96 23.91 3.11
CA ILE A 102 25.76 23.56 4.52
C ILE A 102 24.52 22.69 4.70
N PHE A 103 23.39 23.02 4.07
CA PHE A 103 22.20 22.16 4.13
C PHE A 103 22.49 20.72 3.67
N ASP A 104 23.25 20.57 2.58
CA ASP A 104 23.63 19.26 2.05
C ASP A 104 24.58 18.51 3.01
N ASP A 105 25.57 19.19 3.58
CA ASP A 105 26.48 18.59 4.57
C ASP A 105 25.71 18.12 5.80
N GLU A 106 24.83 18.94 6.36
CA GLU A 106 24.01 18.60 7.52
C GLU A 106 23.08 17.41 7.23
N TRP A 107 22.46 17.37 6.04
CA TRP A 107 21.64 16.24 5.62
C TRP A 107 22.45 14.95 5.50
N ASN A 108 23.63 15.01 4.88
CA ASN A 108 24.53 13.87 4.72
C ASN A 108 25.01 13.31 6.08
N HIS A 109 25.13 14.15 7.10
CA HIS A 109 25.49 13.71 8.45
C HIS A 109 24.39 12.90 9.15
N ILE A 110 23.11 13.16 8.85
CA ILE A 110 21.99 12.58 9.60
C ILE A 110 21.19 11.54 8.82
N ILE A 111 21.31 11.48 7.49
CA ILE A 111 20.51 10.58 6.64
C ILE A 111 20.58 9.11 7.09
N ASN A 112 21.73 8.65 7.58
CA ASN A 112 21.89 7.28 8.07
C ASN A 112 20.99 6.98 9.29
N GLU A 113 20.94 7.89 10.28
CA GLU A 113 20.04 7.77 11.43
C GLU A 113 18.58 7.84 10.99
N VAL A 114 18.26 8.78 10.10
CA VAL A 114 16.90 8.95 9.55
C VAL A 114 16.42 7.67 8.89
N LEU A 115 17.25 7.06 8.03
CA LEU A 115 16.93 5.80 7.37
C LEU A 115 16.72 4.66 8.37
N TYR A 116 17.61 4.53 9.35
CA TYR A 116 17.52 3.51 10.39
C TYR A 116 16.21 3.62 11.17
N VAL A 117 15.88 4.81 11.67
CA VAL A 117 14.68 5.04 12.49
C VAL A 117 13.41 4.86 11.66
N LEU A 118 13.34 5.41 10.44
CA LEU A 118 12.16 5.26 9.59
C LEU A 118 11.92 3.79 9.21
N ASN A 119 12.96 3.05 8.82
CA ASN A 119 12.81 1.63 8.48
C ASN A 119 12.39 0.78 9.70
N ASN A 120 12.71 1.19 10.93
CA ASN A 120 12.21 0.52 12.13
C ASN A 120 10.73 0.85 12.43
N ILE A 121 10.32 2.09 12.22
CA ILE A 121 8.92 2.53 12.44
C ILE A 121 7.98 1.94 11.40
N PHE A 122 8.44 1.80 10.16
CA PHE A 122 7.67 1.30 9.04
C PHE A 122 8.18 -0.08 8.60
N PRO A 123 7.83 -1.17 9.30
CA PRO A 123 8.40 -2.50 9.04
C PRO A 123 8.18 -2.97 7.60
N ASP A 124 7.04 -2.64 6.99
CA ASP A 124 6.69 -3.05 5.62
C ASP A 124 7.10 -2.03 4.53
N LYS A 125 7.87 -0.99 4.89
CA LYS A 125 8.36 0.01 3.94
C LYS A 125 9.88 0.09 3.96
N ASP A 126 10.45 0.40 2.80
CA ASP A 126 11.84 0.76 2.63
C ASP A 126 11.97 2.24 2.26
N PHE A 127 12.69 3.01 3.08
CA PHE A 127 12.97 4.43 2.86
C PHE A 127 14.29 4.70 2.14
N THR A 128 15.15 3.67 1.94
CA THR A 128 16.51 3.81 1.39
C THR A 128 16.54 4.51 0.02
N HIS A 129 15.48 4.38 -0.77
CA HIS A 129 15.37 4.96 -2.11
C HIS A 129 14.23 5.97 -2.24
N ARG A 130 13.69 6.48 -1.12
CA ARG A 130 12.53 7.40 -1.13
C ARG A 130 12.92 8.87 -1.12
N PHE A 131 14.12 9.19 -0.65
CA PHE A 131 14.63 10.56 -0.60
C PHE A 131 15.05 11.00 -1.99
N LYS A 132 14.46 12.10 -2.45
CA LYS A 132 14.78 12.69 -3.75
C LYS A 132 15.57 13.98 -3.52
N PRO A 133 16.75 14.14 -4.15
CA PRO A 133 17.43 15.43 -4.16
C PRO A 133 16.63 16.44 -5.00
N THR A 134 16.91 17.71 -4.81
CA THR A 134 16.48 18.78 -5.72
C THR A 134 17.71 19.40 -6.37
N ASP A 135 17.55 19.90 -7.59
CA ASP A 135 18.48 20.85 -8.22
C ASP A 135 17.96 22.30 -8.16
N ASN A 136 16.80 22.50 -7.52
CA ASN A 136 16.12 23.80 -7.47
C ASN A 136 16.53 24.60 -6.23
N ALA A 137 17.29 25.67 -6.44
CA ALA A 137 17.49 26.75 -5.49
C ALA A 137 16.73 27.98 -5.98
N ASN A 138 15.50 28.17 -5.49
CA ASN A 138 14.64 29.28 -5.91
C ASN A 138 14.45 30.24 -4.74
N ASP A 139 14.67 31.54 -4.97
CA ASP A 139 14.25 32.63 -4.09
C ASP A 139 14.61 32.42 -2.60
N ASN A 140 15.89 32.15 -2.30
CA ASN A 140 16.39 31.88 -0.94
C ASN A 140 15.76 30.65 -0.25
N THR A 141 15.22 29.72 -1.03
CA THR A 141 14.73 28.43 -0.54
C THR A 141 15.42 27.27 -1.23
N TYR A 142 15.60 26.18 -0.50
CA TYR A 142 16.26 24.96 -0.96
C TYR A 142 15.61 23.73 -0.37
N TRP A 143 15.59 22.61 -1.10
CA TRP A 143 15.08 21.33 -0.59
C TRP A 143 16.24 20.33 -0.48
N PRO A 144 16.84 20.13 0.71
CA PRO A 144 17.90 19.14 0.87
C PRO A 144 17.42 17.74 0.48
N PHE A 145 16.13 17.47 0.72
CA PHE A 145 15.44 16.29 0.23
C PHE A 145 13.92 16.50 0.25
N TRP A 146 13.21 15.73 -0.55
CA TRP A 146 11.77 15.55 -0.44
C TRP A 146 11.39 14.09 -0.70
N ILE A 147 10.20 13.70 -0.27
CA ILE A 147 9.65 12.35 -0.43
C ILE A 147 8.23 12.47 -0.98
N SER A 148 7.94 11.75 -2.06
CA SER A 148 6.54 11.59 -2.52
C SER A 148 5.75 10.73 -1.55
N LEU A 149 4.55 11.18 -1.17
CA LEU A 149 3.56 10.32 -0.53
C LEU A 149 2.85 9.51 -1.62
N TYR A 150 2.91 8.18 -1.56
CA TYR A 150 2.21 7.36 -2.56
C TYR A 150 0.69 7.49 -2.43
N GLU A 151 -0.01 7.23 -3.53
CA GLU A 151 -1.47 7.43 -3.63
C GLU A 151 -2.24 6.62 -2.57
N ASP A 152 -1.80 5.39 -2.33
CA ASP A 152 -2.35 4.43 -1.36
C ASP A 152 -1.88 4.67 0.08
N GLU A 153 -0.88 5.52 0.30
CA GLU A 153 -0.34 5.78 1.63
C GLU A 153 -1.19 6.77 2.43
N ASN A 154 -1.47 6.46 3.69
CA ASN A 154 -2.19 7.38 4.58
C ASN A 154 -1.29 8.58 4.94
N ILE A 155 -1.81 9.79 4.76
CA ILE A 155 -1.08 11.04 4.98
C ILE A 155 -0.65 11.24 6.44
N ILE A 156 -1.43 10.75 7.41
CA ILE A 156 -1.10 10.82 8.84
C ILE A 156 -0.15 9.70 9.22
N GLU A 157 -0.52 8.46 8.89
CA GLU A 157 0.23 7.30 9.35
C GLU A 157 1.63 7.22 8.75
N VAL A 158 1.81 7.71 7.52
CA VAL A 158 3.09 7.73 6.80
C VAL A 158 3.66 9.14 6.74
N GLY A 159 3.02 10.06 6.02
CA GLY A 159 3.58 11.38 5.72
C GLY A 159 3.89 12.21 6.96
N ALA A 160 2.88 12.47 7.80
CA ALA A 160 3.02 13.27 9.03
C ALA A 160 3.99 12.62 10.02
N ARG A 161 3.83 11.30 10.26
CA ARG A 161 4.70 10.56 11.17
C ARG A 161 6.17 10.57 10.72
N ALA A 162 6.44 10.34 9.44
CA ALA A 162 7.80 10.40 8.91
C ALA A 162 8.38 11.82 9.02
N THR A 163 7.61 12.84 8.66
CA THR A 163 8.01 14.25 8.74
C THR A 163 8.38 14.67 10.18
N MET A 164 7.57 14.27 11.17
CA MET A 164 7.85 14.52 12.59
C MET A 164 9.13 13.82 13.07
N VAL A 165 9.33 12.56 12.67
CA VAL A 165 10.54 11.80 13.02
C VAL A 165 11.78 12.47 12.45
N ILE A 166 11.74 12.87 11.17
CA ILE A 166 12.85 13.55 10.51
C ILE A 166 13.15 14.88 11.20
N ARG A 167 12.13 15.71 11.48
CA ARG A 167 12.29 16.96 12.26
C ARG A 167 12.97 16.71 13.60
N ASN A 168 12.53 15.69 14.34
CA ASN A 168 13.06 15.40 15.67
C ASN A 168 14.55 15.00 15.61
N ILE A 169 14.97 14.28 14.57
CA ILE A 169 16.38 13.96 14.34
C ILE A 169 17.17 15.22 14.01
N TYR A 170 16.66 16.09 13.13
CA TYR A 170 17.26 17.40 12.87
C TYR A 170 17.37 18.27 14.13
N GLN A 171 16.35 18.32 14.97
CA GLN A 171 16.38 19.09 16.21
C GLN A 171 17.51 18.63 17.14
N LYS A 172 17.67 17.30 17.27
CA LYS A 172 18.75 16.70 18.05
C LYS A 172 20.12 17.02 17.46
N PHE A 173 20.26 16.85 16.15
CA PHE A 173 21.47 17.21 15.41
C PHE A 173 21.88 18.68 15.64
N LEU A 174 20.94 19.60 15.42
CA LEU A 174 21.15 21.04 15.60
C LEU A 174 21.45 21.39 17.06
N ASN A 175 20.98 20.60 18.03
CA ASN A 175 21.34 20.75 19.44
C ASN A 175 22.73 20.19 19.78
N GLY A 176 23.42 19.54 18.84
CA GLY A 176 24.77 19.00 18.97
C GLY A 176 24.82 17.51 19.31
N GLU A 177 23.71 16.78 19.20
CA GLU A 177 23.75 15.31 19.32
C GLU A 177 24.47 14.70 18.10
N THR A 178 25.31 13.71 18.36
CA THR A 178 25.98 12.91 17.33
C THR A 178 25.29 11.56 17.19
N PHE A 179 25.08 11.11 15.95
CA PHE A 179 24.46 9.82 15.67
C PHE A 179 25.51 8.75 15.36
N LYS A 180 25.17 7.50 15.66
CA LYS A 180 26.00 6.36 15.29
C LYS A 180 25.71 5.99 13.83
N GLN A 181 26.69 5.40 13.17
CA GLN A 181 26.46 4.80 11.86
C GLN A 181 25.82 3.42 12.04
N HIS A 182 24.70 3.22 11.36
CA HIS A 182 23.90 2.01 11.33
C HIS A 182 24.08 1.28 9.99
N ILE A 183 24.10 -0.05 10.04
CA ILE A 183 23.96 -0.87 8.83
C ILE A 183 22.48 -0.83 8.44
N ILE A 184 22.19 -0.32 7.25
CA ILE A 184 20.83 -0.27 6.70
C ILE A 184 20.63 -1.53 5.86
N GLU A 185 19.81 -2.45 6.35
CA GLU A 185 19.41 -3.63 5.59
C GLU A 185 18.37 -3.23 4.53
N GLU A 186 18.64 -3.55 3.26
CA GLU A 186 17.65 -3.43 2.20
C GLU A 186 16.48 -4.36 2.48
N LYS A 187 15.26 -3.81 2.42
CA LYS A 187 14.07 -4.63 2.61
C LYS A 187 13.61 -5.17 1.29
N LYS A 188 13.41 -6.49 1.23
CA LYS A 188 12.72 -7.12 0.10
C LYS A 188 11.25 -6.71 0.09
N ILE A 189 10.93 -5.69 -0.68
CA ILE A 189 9.54 -5.33 -0.99
C ILE A 189 8.94 -6.46 -1.84
N LYS A 190 7.99 -7.21 -1.28
CA LYS A 190 7.27 -8.24 -2.02
C LYS A 190 6.09 -7.60 -2.75
N THR A 191 6.09 -7.69 -4.08
CA THR A 191 4.90 -7.38 -4.88
C THR A 191 3.94 -8.55 -4.81
N ASN A 192 2.75 -8.33 -4.25
CA ASN A 192 1.71 -9.36 -4.21
C ASN A 192 0.87 -9.27 -5.49
N THR A 193 1.00 -10.25 -6.37
CA THR A 193 0.16 -10.38 -7.57
C THR A 193 -0.87 -11.50 -7.40
N ALA A 194 -1.91 -11.46 -8.23
CA ALA A 194 -2.93 -12.49 -8.35
C ALA A 194 -3.11 -12.83 -9.83
N PHE A 195 -3.52 -14.06 -10.11
CA PHE A 195 -3.78 -14.60 -11.44
C PHE A 195 -2.54 -14.57 -12.35
N THR A 196 -1.36 -14.80 -11.77
CA THR A 196 -0.05 -14.86 -12.43
C THR A 196 0.56 -16.25 -12.25
N ASN A 197 1.60 -16.60 -13.03
CA ASN A 197 2.33 -17.84 -12.80
C ASN A 197 2.95 -17.86 -11.39
N ASP A 198 3.45 -16.71 -10.90
CA ASP A 198 3.98 -16.59 -9.54
C ASP A 198 2.92 -16.85 -8.47
N ALA A 199 1.72 -16.28 -8.59
CA ALA A 199 0.63 -16.53 -7.66
C ALA A 199 0.17 -18.00 -7.68
N TYR A 200 0.20 -18.64 -8.85
CA TYR A 200 -0.06 -20.07 -8.97
C TYR A 200 1.04 -20.91 -8.31
N ASN A 201 2.31 -20.56 -8.50
CA ASN A 201 3.44 -21.24 -7.88
C ASN A 201 3.40 -21.10 -6.35
N GLU A 202 3.13 -19.90 -5.82
CA GLU A 202 2.90 -19.67 -4.38
C GLU A 202 1.76 -20.55 -3.84
N PHE A 203 0.67 -20.67 -4.60
CA PHE A 203 -0.43 -21.56 -4.24
C PHE A 203 0.01 -23.03 -4.23
N VAL A 204 0.74 -23.49 -5.24
CA VAL A 204 1.25 -24.87 -5.31
C VAL A 204 2.19 -25.17 -4.12
N GLU A 205 3.11 -24.26 -3.79
CA GLU A 205 3.97 -24.38 -2.62
C GLU A 205 3.16 -24.48 -1.32
N SER A 206 2.03 -23.76 -1.23
CA SER A 206 1.13 -23.80 -0.07
C SER A 206 0.45 -25.17 0.17
N LEU A 207 0.44 -26.05 -0.84
CA LEU A 207 -0.12 -27.41 -0.74
C LEU A 207 0.80 -28.37 0.05
N LYS A 208 2.05 -28.00 0.34
CA LYS A 208 3.04 -28.67 1.21
C LYS A 208 3.56 -30.05 0.77
N SER A 209 2.92 -30.75 -0.16
CA SER A 209 3.38 -32.04 -0.66
C SER A 209 3.05 -32.26 -2.13
N ASN A 210 3.83 -33.11 -2.79
CA ASN A 210 3.58 -33.51 -4.17
C ASN A 210 2.27 -34.29 -4.33
N ASP A 211 1.87 -35.08 -3.33
CA ASP A 211 0.60 -35.81 -3.34
C ASP A 211 -0.61 -34.86 -3.27
N ASN A 212 -0.50 -33.79 -2.48
CA ASN A 212 -1.52 -32.75 -2.41
C ASN A 212 -1.61 -31.96 -3.72
N TYR A 213 -0.46 -31.66 -4.34
CA TYR A 213 -0.43 -31.05 -5.67
C TYR A 213 -1.10 -31.95 -6.71
N LYS A 214 -0.79 -33.25 -6.72
CA LYS A 214 -1.43 -34.22 -7.61
C LYS A 214 -2.95 -34.25 -7.39
N SER A 215 -3.39 -34.35 -6.14
CA SER A 215 -4.81 -34.32 -5.78
C SER A 215 -5.51 -33.03 -6.23
N PHE A 216 -4.82 -31.89 -6.16
CA PHE A 216 -5.32 -30.62 -6.68
C PHE A 216 -5.43 -30.63 -8.21
N ARG A 217 -4.45 -31.20 -8.92
CA ARG A 217 -4.50 -31.35 -10.39
C ARG A 217 -5.67 -32.23 -10.81
N ASP A 218 -5.88 -33.35 -10.13
CA ASP A 218 -7.01 -34.25 -10.38
C ASP A 218 -8.34 -33.53 -10.12
N PHE A 219 -8.43 -32.78 -9.01
CA PHE A 219 -9.58 -31.92 -8.69
C PHE A 219 -9.85 -30.89 -9.78
N GLN A 220 -8.82 -30.15 -10.20
CA GLN A 220 -8.92 -29.14 -11.24
C GLN A 220 -9.37 -29.74 -12.57
N GLU A 221 -8.77 -30.85 -13.00
CA GLU A 221 -9.10 -31.54 -14.24
C GLU A 221 -10.54 -32.07 -14.23
N TYR A 222 -11.02 -32.60 -13.12
CA TYR A 222 -12.42 -32.99 -12.98
C TYR A 222 -13.36 -31.80 -13.14
N LEU A 223 -13.05 -30.65 -12.54
CA LEU A 223 -13.89 -29.46 -12.69
C LEU A 223 -13.92 -28.95 -14.13
N LEU A 224 -12.78 -28.99 -14.83
CA LEU A 224 -12.70 -28.65 -16.26
C LEU A 224 -13.54 -29.61 -17.11
N ASN A 225 -13.38 -30.92 -16.91
CA ASN A 225 -14.09 -31.96 -17.67
C ASN A 225 -15.61 -31.99 -17.44
N ASN A 226 -16.09 -31.37 -16.36
CA ASN A 226 -17.52 -31.29 -16.02
C ASN A 226 -18.11 -29.89 -16.21
N ASP A 227 -17.42 -28.97 -16.92
CA ASP A 227 -17.88 -27.59 -17.18
C ASP A 227 -18.20 -26.81 -15.89
N LEU A 228 -17.46 -27.11 -14.81
CA LEU A 228 -17.55 -26.43 -13.52
C LEU A 228 -16.48 -25.35 -13.37
N LEU A 229 -15.49 -25.38 -14.26
CA LEU A 229 -14.34 -24.51 -14.30
C LEU A 229 -13.94 -24.30 -15.77
N GLU A 230 -13.46 -23.10 -16.11
CA GLU A 230 -12.80 -22.83 -17.40
C GLU A 230 -11.50 -22.07 -17.15
N GLU A 231 -10.50 -22.24 -18.03
CA GLU A 231 -9.33 -21.36 -18.04
C GLU A 231 -9.74 -19.97 -18.50
N ASN A 232 -9.20 -18.93 -17.85
CA ASN A 232 -9.51 -17.54 -18.16
C ASN A 232 -8.29 -16.89 -18.80
N ASP A 233 -8.37 -16.66 -20.11
CA ASP A 233 -7.29 -16.15 -20.97
C ASP A 233 -7.05 -14.63 -20.84
N ILE A 234 -7.92 -13.92 -20.11
CA ILE A 234 -7.69 -12.52 -19.75
C ILE A 234 -6.51 -12.40 -18.77
N TYR A 235 -6.32 -13.42 -17.92
CA TYR A 235 -5.25 -13.45 -16.93
C TYR A 235 -4.05 -14.29 -17.42
N GLU A 236 -2.85 -13.98 -16.90
CA GLU A 236 -1.65 -14.77 -17.17
C GLU A 236 -1.81 -16.22 -16.68
N LYS A 237 -2.41 -16.41 -15.50
CA LYS A 237 -2.76 -17.73 -14.95
C LYS A 237 -3.97 -17.66 -14.03
N GLY A 238 -5.17 -17.99 -14.54
CA GLY A 238 -6.38 -18.02 -13.72
C GLY A 238 -7.50 -18.85 -14.32
N TRP A 239 -8.51 -19.16 -13.50
CA TRP A 239 -9.69 -19.92 -13.94
C TRP A 239 -10.99 -19.30 -13.43
N THR A 240 -12.02 -19.36 -14.27
CA THR A 240 -13.37 -18.91 -13.94
C THR A 240 -14.20 -20.08 -13.39
N VAL A 241 -14.72 -19.92 -12.19
CA VAL A 241 -15.59 -20.91 -11.54
C VAL A 241 -17.03 -20.75 -12.04
N LYS A 242 -17.58 -21.78 -12.68
CA LYS A 242 -18.94 -21.72 -13.28
C LYS A 242 -20.08 -21.96 -12.29
N MET A 243 -19.77 -22.44 -11.09
CA MET A 243 -20.76 -22.63 -10.02
C MET A 243 -20.91 -21.39 -9.14
N SER A 244 -21.96 -21.35 -8.31
CA SER A 244 -22.13 -20.24 -7.37
C SER A 244 -21.01 -20.20 -6.34
N ASN A 245 -20.60 -18.99 -5.92
CA ASN A 245 -19.57 -18.75 -4.90
C ASN A 245 -19.79 -19.60 -3.65
N LEU A 246 -21.05 -19.76 -3.22
CA LEU A 246 -21.43 -20.57 -2.07
C LEU A 246 -21.10 -22.05 -2.29
N LYS A 247 -21.47 -22.61 -3.45
CA LYS A 247 -21.17 -24.02 -3.77
C LYS A 247 -19.66 -24.24 -3.86
N PHE A 248 -18.95 -23.31 -4.49
CA PHE A 248 -17.50 -23.39 -4.63
C PHE A 248 -16.78 -23.31 -3.28
N ALA A 249 -17.21 -22.40 -2.40
CA ALA A 249 -16.62 -22.26 -1.06
C ALA A 249 -16.71 -23.57 -0.25
N PHE A 250 -17.87 -24.24 -0.28
CA PHE A 250 -18.02 -25.53 0.38
C PHE A 250 -17.23 -26.65 -0.31
N LEU A 251 -17.20 -26.69 -1.64
CA LEU A 251 -16.42 -27.67 -2.38
C LEU A 251 -14.91 -27.54 -2.08
N TRP A 252 -14.39 -26.31 -2.11
CA TRP A 252 -13.00 -26.03 -1.79
C TRP A 252 -12.65 -26.38 -0.33
N ALA A 253 -13.53 -26.05 0.61
CA ALA A 253 -13.34 -26.41 2.01
C ALA A 253 -13.27 -27.94 2.19
N GLU A 254 -14.20 -28.70 1.61
CA GLU A 254 -14.16 -30.16 1.71
C GLU A 254 -12.92 -30.74 0.99
N PHE A 255 -12.47 -30.14 -0.12
CA PHE A 255 -11.23 -30.55 -0.77
C PHE A 255 -10.02 -30.34 0.15
N CYS A 256 -9.93 -29.18 0.83
CA CYS A 256 -8.89 -28.91 1.81
C CYS A 256 -8.92 -29.87 3.01
N ASP A 257 -10.10 -30.32 3.42
CA ASP A 257 -10.25 -31.36 4.46
C ASP A 257 -9.67 -32.68 3.98
N TYR A 258 -10.04 -33.09 2.75
CA TYR A 258 -9.58 -34.32 2.10
C TYR A 258 -8.06 -34.39 2.01
N ILE A 259 -7.39 -33.31 1.62
CA ILE A 259 -5.92 -33.25 1.51
C ILE A 259 -5.21 -32.85 2.83
N GLY A 260 -5.93 -32.76 3.95
CA GLY A 260 -5.36 -32.49 5.26
C GLY A 260 -4.78 -31.08 5.45
N LEU A 261 -5.24 -30.09 4.66
CA LEU A 261 -4.82 -28.69 4.79
C LEU A 261 -5.61 -27.91 5.85
N ILE A 262 -6.79 -28.40 6.23
CA ILE A 262 -7.57 -27.80 7.31
C ILE A 262 -6.85 -27.98 8.65
N LYS A 263 -6.63 -26.86 9.35
CA LYS A 263 -6.24 -26.87 10.77
C LYS A 263 -7.46 -26.58 11.63
N LEU A 264 -7.66 -27.39 12.67
CA LEU A 264 -8.58 -27.07 13.77
C LEU A 264 -7.91 -26.02 14.66
N ASP A 265 -8.66 -24.97 15.03
CA ASP A 265 -8.18 -24.02 16.03
C ASP A 265 -8.05 -24.72 17.39
N LYS A 266 -6.88 -24.57 18.04
CA LYS A 266 -6.58 -25.19 19.33
C LYS A 266 -7.47 -24.67 20.47
N ARG A 267 -8.04 -23.47 20.31
CA ARG A 267 -8.88 -22.78 21.31
C ARG A 267 -10.38 -22.92 21.02
N ASP A 268 -10.75 -23.20 19.77
CA ASP A 268 -12.13 -23.33 19.31
C ASP A 268 -12.21 -24.40 18.22
N LYS A 269 -12.53 -25.65 18.62
CA LYS A 269 -12.53 -26.80 17.70
C LYS A 269 -13.54 -26.66 16.56
N ASP A 270 -14.45 -25.69 16.62
CA ASP A 270 -15.43 -25.41 15.57
C ASP A 270 -14.92 -24.40 14.52
N LYS A 271 -13.76 -23.76 14.76
CA LYS A 271 -13.08 -22.91 13.79
C LYS A 271 -12.13 -23.70 12.90
N VAL A 272 -12.55 -23.81 11.64
CA VAL A 272 -11.82 -24.43 10.53
C VAL A 272 -11.00 -23.36 9.80
N HIS A 273 -9.68 -23.54 9.71
CA HIS A 273 -8.83 -22.65 8.92
C HIS A 273 -8.61 -23.19 7.50
N VAL A 274 -9.45 -22.74 6.58
CA VAL A 274 -9.29 -23.00 5.14
C VAL A 274 -8.39 -21.91 4.52
N PRO A 275 -7.42 -22.25 3.66
CA PRO A 275 -6.46 -21.31 3.07
C PRO A 275 -7.08 -20.47 1.94
N TRP A 276 -8.06 -19.63 2.27
CA TRP A 276 -8.79 -18.81 1.29
C TRP A 276 -7.88 -17.85 0.51
N GLN A 277 -6.84 -17.32 1.16
CA GLN A 277 -6.00 -16.27 0.58
C GLN A 277 -5.26 -16.71 -0.69
N HIS A 278 -4.90 -18.00 -0.77
CA HIS A 278 -4.23 -18.53 -1.96
C HIS A 278 -5.23 -18.86 -3.07
N ILE A 279 -6.42 -19.39 -2.72
CA ILE A 279 -7.41 -19.79 -3.72
C ILE A 279 -8.02 -18.59 -4.45
N THR A 280 -8.22 -17.47 -3.75
CA THR A 280 -8.76 -16.24 -4.34
C THR A 280 -7.79 -15.54 -5.29
N LYS A 281 -6.51 -15.95 -5.31
CA LYS A 281 -5.51 -15.46 -6.26
C LYS A 281 -5.45 -16.28 -7.56
N ILE A 282 -6.14 -17.42 -7.65
CA ILE A 282 -6.08 -18.28 -8.85
C ILE A 282 -7.45 -18.54 -9.47
N PHE A 283 -8.54 -18.30 -8.73
CA PHE A 283 -9.90 -18.44 -9.24
C PHE A 283 -10.69 -17.13 -9.16
N VAL A 284 -11.54 -16.90 -10.16
CA VAL A 284 -12.56 -15.83 -10.19
C VAL A 284 -13.96 -16.43 -10.18
N ASN A 285 -14.97 -15.62 -9.84
CA ASN A 285 -16.37 -16.05 -9.84
C ASN A 285 -16.90 -16.24 -11.27
N LYS A 286 -18.15 -16.70 -11.40
CA LYS A 286 -18.80 -16.96 -12.70
C LYS A 286 -18.95 -15.72 -13.59
N GLU A 287 -18.85 -14.53 -13.01
CA GLU A 287 -18.86 -13.24 -13.72
C GLU A 287 -17.45 -12.80 -14.17
N GLY A 288 -16.40 -13.55 -13.83
CA GLY A 288 -15.01 -13.19 -14.10
C GLY A 288 -14.39 -12.23 -13.08
N GLU A 289 -15.08 -11.98 -11.96
CA GLU A 289 -14.65 -11.05 -10.92
C GLU A 289 -13.89 -11.75 -9.77
N PRO A 290 -12.89 -11.08 -9.16
CA PRO A 290 -12.21 -11.60 -7.97
C PRO A 290 -13.16 -11.87 -6.80
N PHE A 291 -12.94 -12.96 -6.08
CA PHE A 291 -13.78 -13.33 -4.95
C PHE A 291 -13.65 -12.41 -3.72
N ASN A 292 -12.52 -11.70 -3.54
CA ASN A 292 -12.23 -10.94 -2.31
C ASN A 292 -12.50 -11.79 -1.03
N ASP A 293 -13.03 -11.18 0.04
CA ASP A 293 -13.44 -11.89 1.27
C ASP A 293 -14.73 -12.73 1.14
N ASN A 294 -15.32 -12.81 -0.06
CA ASN A 294 -16.67 -13.33 -0.25
C ASN A 294 -16.75 -14.84 0.06
N LEU A 295 -15.75 -15.65 -0.32
CA LEU A 295 -15.79 -17.11 -0.09
C LEU A 295 -15.82 -17.46 1.40
N LYS A 296 -14.95 -16.85 2.20
CA LYS A 296 -14.92 -17.05 3.66
C LYS A 296 -16.25 -16.64 4.30
N LYS A 297 -16.79 -15.47 3.92
CA LYS A 297 -18.07 -14.97 4.44
C LYS A 297 -19.23 -15.90 4.09
N GLN A 298 -19.30 -16.37 2.84
CA GLN A 298 -20.36 -17.29 2.39
C GLN A 298 -20.25 -18.68 3.02
N TYR A 299 -19.03 -19.18 3.24
CA TYR A 299 -18.83 -20.43 3.97
C TYR A 299 -19.28 -20.32 5.44
N SER A 300 -18.89 -19.25 6.12
CA SER A 300 -19.28 -19.01 7.52
C SER A 300 -20.76 -18.73 7.69
N ASN A 301 -21.37 -18.02 6.73
CA ASN A 301 -22.75 -17.57 6.79
C ASN A 301 -23.52 -17.88 5.49
N PRO A 302 -23.94 -19.15 5.27
CA PRO A 302 -24.55 -19.59 4.02
C PRO A 302 -25.98 -19.11 3.81
N THR A 303 -26.66 -18.68 4.87
CA THR A 303 -28.03 -18.14 4.87
C THR A 303 -28.04 -16.88 5.72
N GLY A 304 -28.51 -15.75 5.19
CA GLY A 304 -28.48 -14.45 5.88
C GLY A 304 -29.20 -14.40 7.24
N THR A 305 -29.91 -15.46 7.65
CA THR A 305 -30.64 -15.62 8.91
C THR A 305 -30.00 -16.68 9.81
N GLU A 306 -30.03 -16.48 11.14
CA GLU A 306 -29.36 -17.32 12.15
C GLU A 306 -29.98 -18.71 12.36
N TYR A 307 -31.28 -18.86 12.13
CA TYR A 307 -32.03 -20.08 12.41
C TYR A 307 -31.78 -21.23 11.41
N ASP A 308 -31.37 -20.92 10.16
CA ASP A 308 -31.20 -21.92 9.08
C ASP A 308 -29.73 -22.28 8.77
N LYS A 309 -28.76 -21.66 9.48
CA LYS A 309 -27.33 -21.74 9.12
C LYS A 309 -26.76 -23.15 9.20
N GLU A 310 -27.00 -23.87 10.30
CA GLU A 310 -26.41 -25.20 10.51
C GLU A 310 -27.00 -26.26 9.57
N LYS A 311 -28.30 -26.17 9.30
CA LYS A 311 -28.97 -27.03 8.31
C LYS A 311 -28.42 -26.77 6.91
N ALA A 312 -28.23 -25.50 6.54
CA ALA A 312 -27.63 -25.12 5.27
C ALA A 312 -26.17 -25.60 5.15
N LYS A 313 -25.34 -25.39 6.19
CA LYS A 313 -23.96 -25.92 6.21
C LYS A 313 -23.93 -27.42 6.00
N LYS A 314 -24.74 -28.19 6.75
CA LYS A 314 -24.80 -29.65 6.62
C LYS A 314 -25.20 -30.08 5.22
N HIS A 315 -26.16 -29.39 4.61
CA HIS A 315 -26.61 -29.65 3.23
C HIS A 315 -25.51 -29.40 2.20
N TYR A 316 -24.85 -28.24 2.25
CA TYR A 316 -23.79 -27.90 1.28
C TYR A 316 -22.53 -28.75 1.47
N ARG A 317 -22.13 -29.04 2.72
CA ARG A 317 -21.04 -30.00 3.00
C ARG A 317 -21.36 -31.37 2.43
N LYS A 318 -22.58 -31.89 2.62
CA LYS A 318 -22.99 -33.19 2.06
C LYS A 318 -22.83 -33.23 0.54
N LYS A 319 -23.31 -32.19 -0.17
CA LYS A 319 -23.18 -32.10 -1.62
C LYS A 319 -21.73 -31.99 -2.09
N ALA A 320 -20.90 -31.25 -1.37
CA ALA A 320 -19.48 -31.12 -1.66
C ALA A 320 -18.76 -32.47 -1.46
N LYS A 321 -19.04 -33.21 -0.38
CA LYS A 321 -18.53 -34.57 -0.17
C LYS A 321 -18.95 -35.55 -1.26
N GLU A 322 -20.23 -35.54 -1.66
CA GLU A 322 -20.71 -36.35 -2.79
C GLU A 322 -19.97 -36.04 -4.10
N THR A 323 -19.54 -34.80 -4.30
CA THR A 323 -18.74 -34.40 -5.47
C THR A 323 -17.31 -34.94 -5.36
N LEU A 324 -16.66 -34.84 -4.19
CA LEU A 324 -15.31 -35.38 -3.98
C LEU A 324 -15.27 -36.91 -4.03
N ILE A 325 -16.32 -37.58 -3.57
CA ILE A 325 -16.47 -39.03 -3.70
C ILE A 325 -16.43 -39.44 -5.17
N LYS A 326 -17.20 -38.77 -6.03
CA LYS A 326 -17.19 -39.02 -7.49
C LYS A 326 -15.83 -38.77 -8.15
N LEU A 327 -15.03 -37.89 -7.55
CA LEU A 327 -13.71 -37.52 -8.03
C LEU A 327 -12.64 -38.54 -7.63
N PHE A 328 -12.64 -38.97 -6.37
CA PHE A 328 -11.52 -39.73 -5.78
C PHE A 328 -11.82 -41.21 -5.49
N GLU A 329 -13.06 -41.68 -5.60
CA GLU A 329 -13.32 -43.12 -5.51
C GLU A 329 -12.94 -43.84 -6.82
N PRO A 330 -12.28 -45.01 -6.74
CA PRO A 330 -11.93 -45.80 -7.92
C PRO A 330 -13.21 -46.26 -8.63
N LYS A 331 -13.27 -46.04 -9.95
CA LYS A 331 -14.33 -46.55 -10.82
C LYS A 331 -14.23 -48.06 -11.02
#